data_AF-A0A066VDD4-F1
#
_entry.id   AF-A0A066VDD4-F1
#
_cell.length_a   1.000
_cell.length_b   1.000
_cell.length_c   1.000
_cell.angle_alpha   90.00
_cell.angle_beta   90.00
_cell.angle_gamma   90.00
#
_symmetry.space_group_name_H-M   'P 1'
#
loop_
_entity.id
_entity.type
_entity.pdbx_description
1 polymer ?
#
loop_
_entity_poly.entity_id
_entity_poly.type
_entity_poly.pdbx_seq_one_letter_code
_entity_poly.pdbx_strand_id
1 'polypeptide(L)'
;MVCPKGSLLSVRTSELFTRLGSACNVFSSESIKGLNLALCLLFEYLLGPNSRFWGYLQSLPDAVNLPYFWSEGDERRHALAGTEAERLLQRAKGMETEISANVLKEFLQNQGMSLISRALTWSDAANSSHDAPRCFKLRELHRYKGECRSNLTQVLHLTFQNAFSLVSSRAFVVDLYHGMSMCPVADIFDHAEDHHAHFESEDAVCQHCGRLAARGCKHALEPLLSASLPPQQPSLPSEYLPLQLYDDPVVIRAVRPIGAGEHVFNTYGRLSNAELLLRYGFALDIATEFDRSTWNPQQDAEMLQLGAAFECEEIGALHRALTIACNVPVTSAEAACDTLFHEIIESDSGSTAVVAIDAEGRASIQLWRLALVLASGKAQDVDEFFFHHAAISLLRNATDTSVNADDIGDFGVGNSAHRASMRLCTLFRRRIEGLQVRNAIEEEAAFDMMEKSSDATLVAVLRHAQQEYYALKTAYERFNHSNFYN
;
A
#
# COMPACT_ATOMS: atom_id res chain seq x y z
N MET A 1 -7.77 6.20 24.05
CA MET A 1 -9.19 6.18 23.61
C MET A 1 -9.68 4.73 23.60
N VAL A 2 -10.94 4.49 23.92
CA VAL A 2 -11.57 3.15 23.86
C VAL A 2 -12.85 3.25 23.03
N CYS A 3 -13.02 2.38 22.03
CA CYS A 3 -14.17 2.34 21.13
C CYS A 3 -14.76 0.92 21.08
N PRO A 4 -16.05 0.72 21.42
CA PRO A 4 -16.68 -0.58 21.29
C PRO A 4 -16.72 -1.05 19.83
N LYS A 5 -16.42 -2.32 19.56
CA LYS A 5 -16.48 -2.86 18.19
C LYS A 5 -17.87 -2.71 17.54
N GLY A 6 -18.94 -2.71 18.33
CA GLY A 6 -20.31 -2.47 17.86
C GLY A 6 -20.58 -1.07 17.30
N SER A 7 -19.76 -0.06 17.65
CA SER A 7 -19.87 1.31 17.12
C SER A 7 -18.97 1.58 15.91
N LEU A 8 -18.21 0.60 15.44
CA LEU A 8 -17.44 0.71 14.21
C LEU A 8 -18.37 0.66 13.01
N LEU A 9 -18.03 1.36 11.92
CA LEU A 9 -18.68 1.17 10.63
C LEU A 9 -17.92 0.07 9.88
N SER A 10 -18.52 -1.11 9.84
CA SER A 10 -18.01 -2.30 9.16
C SER A 10 -19.11 -2.86 8.27
N VAL A 11 -18.79 -3.86 7.45
CA VAL A 11 -19.83 -4.60 6.73
C VAL A 11 -20.87 -5.15 7.72
N ARG A 12 -20.44 -5.78 8.82
CA ARG A 12 -21.30 -6.44 9.82
C ARG A 12 -22.23 -5.49 10.58
N THR A 13 -21.80 -4.25 10.76
CA THR A 13 -22.47 -3.26 11.61
C THR A 13 -23.26 -2.24 10.80
N SER A 14 -23.18 -2.28 9.48
CA SER A 14 -23.96 -1.42 8.58
C SER A 14 -25.44 -1.80 8.55
N GLU A 15 -26.29 -0.81 8.24
CA GLU A 15 -27.71 -1.04 7.96
C GLU A 15 -27.91 -1.88 6.70
N LEU A 16 -26.97 -1.82 5.75
CA LEU A 16 -27.01 -2.63 4.53
C LEU A 16 -26.93 -4.14 4.86
N PHE A 17 -26.04 -4.54 5.77
CA PHE A 17 -25.96 -5.93 6.25
C PHE A 17 -27.21 -6.34 7.03
N THR A 18 -27.81 -5.43 7.81
CA THR A 18 -29.08 -5.72 8.50
C THR A 18 -30.20 -6.08 7.52
N ARG A 19 -30.17 -5.53 6.30
CA ARG A 19 -31.19 -5.74 5.26
C ARG A 19 -30.91 -6.94 4.37
N LEU A 20 -29.65 -7.17 4.02
CA LEU A 20 -29.24 -8.18 3.04
C LEU A 20 -28.58 -9.42 3.67
N GLY A 21 -28.23 -9.37 4.96
CA GLY A 21 -27.43 -10.41 5.61
C GLY A 21 -26.13 -10.66 4.85
N SER A 22 -25.78 -11.93 4.65
CA SER A 22 -24.58 -12.32 3.90
C SER A 22 -24.59 -11.92 2.42
N ALA A 23 -25.76 -11.57 1.85
CA ALA A 23 -25.86 -11.11 0.46
C ALA A 23 -25.29 -9.68 0.26
N CYS A 24 -24.91 -8.96 1.33
CA CYS A 24 -24.20 -7.69 1.20
C CYS A 24 -22.72 -7.86 0.83
N ASN A 25 -22.17 -9.06 0.96
CA ASN A 25 -20.81 -9.38 0.50
C ASN A 25 -20.88 -9.60 -1.01
N VAL A 26 -21.05 -8.51 -1.75
CA VAL A 26 -21.18 -8.53 -3.21
C VAL A 26 -19.83 -8.91 -3.84
N PHE A 27 -18.72 -8.52 -3.21
CA PHE A 27 -17.37 -8.87 -3.66
C PHE A 27 -16.90 -10.15 -2.94
N SER A 28 -16.51 -11.19 -3.71
CA SER A 28 -15.90 -12.44 -3.19
C SER A 28 -14.39 -12.27 -2.95
N SER A 29 -13.83 -13.12 -2.08
CA SER A 29 -12.52 -12.97 -1.43
C SER A 29 -11.33 -12.99 -2.39
N GLU A 30 -10.51 -11.94 -2.35
CA GLU A 30 -9.18 -11.93 -1.69
C GLU A 30 -8.47 -10.59 -1.93
N SER A 31 -8.84 -9.90 -3.02
CA SER A 31 -8.02 -8.80 -3.54
C SER A 31 -8.60 -7.40 -3.36
N ILE A 32 -9.87 -7.22 -2.96
CA ILE A 32 -10.38 -5.86 -2.66
C ILE A 32 -11.19 -5.82 -1.37
N LYS A 33 -10.49 -6.11 -0.27
CA LYS A 33 -10.90 -5.67 1.07
C LYS A 33 -11.06 -4.15 0.93
N GLY A 34 -12.26 -3.60 1.10
CA GLY A 34 -12.52 -2.15 0.98
C GLY A 34 -13.76 -1.80 0.17
N LEU A 35 -14.03 -2.47 -0.96
CA LEU A 35 -15.20 -2.14 -1.79
C LEU A 35 -16.54 -2.46 -1.11
N ASN A 36 -16.63 -3.59 -0.40
CA ASN A 36 -17.81 -3.91 0.40
C ASN A 36 -18.06 -2.83 1.47
N LEU A 37 -16.99 -2.32 2.09
CA LEU A 37 -17.09 -1.27 3.09
C LEU A 37 -17.48 0.07 2.45
N ALA A 38 -16.94 0.40 1.28
CA ALA A 38 -17.32 1.59 0.51
C ALA A 38 -18.80 1.56 0.12
N LEU A 39 -19.33 0.39 -0.25
CA LEU A 39 -20.76 0.21 -0.52
C LEU A 39 -21.61 0.41 0.75
N CYS A 40 -21.15 -0.10 1.89
CA CYS A 40 -21.81 0.13 3.18
C CYS A 40 -21.80 1.62 3.53
N LEU A 41 -20.67 2.31 3.38
CA LEU A 41 -20.55 3.74 3.61
C LEU A 41 -21.46 4.56 2.70
N LEU A 42 -21.52 4.24 1.41
CA LEU A 42 -22.49 4.82 0.46
C LEU A 42 -23.92 4.66 0.98
N PHE A 43 -24.29 3.45 1.41
CA PHE A 43 -25.64 3.18 1.90
C PHE A 43 -25.96 3.98 3.17
N GLU A 44 -25.01 4.09 4.11
CA GLU A 44 -25.16 4.92 5.31
C GLU A 44 -25.33 6.40 4.97
N TYR A 45 -24.62 6.94 3.97
CA TYR A 45 -24.84 8.30 3.47
C TYR A 45 -26.26 8.49 2.91
N LEU A 46 -26.80 7.50 2.18
CA LEU A 46 -28.15 7.56 1.60
C LEU A 46 -29.26 7.59 2.66
N LEU A 47 -29.02 7.02 3.85
CA LEU A 47 -29.97 7.07 4.96
C LEU A 47 -30.08 8.46 5.59
N GLY A 48 -29.06 9.29 5.42
CA GLY A 48 -29.02 10.63 5.99
C GLY A 48 -29.08 10.59 7.52
N PRO A 49 -29.87 11.48 8.17
CA PRO A 49 -30.04 11.53 9.63
C PRO A 49 -30.54 10.23 10.28
N ASN A 50 -31.10 9.30 9.49
CA ASN A 50 -31.53 8.00 10.00
C ASN A 50 -30.37 7.00 10.17
N SER A 51 -29.19 7.30 9.63
CA SER A 51 -27.99 6.50 9.90
C SER A 51 -27.58 6.66 11.35
N ARG A 52 -27.32 5.54 12.03
CA ARG A 52 -26.75 5.56 13.39
C ARG A 52 -25.35 6.18 13.44
N PHE A 53 -24.66 6.24 12.29
CA PHE A 53 -23.33 6.83 12.15
C PHE A 53 -23.39 8.30 11.71
N TRP A 54 -24.57 8.91 11.66
CA TRP A 54 -24.77 10.25 11.10
C TRP A 54 -23.86 11.33 11.69
N GLY A 55 -23.58 11.29 12.99
CA GLY A 55 -22.63 12.21 13.63
C GLY A 55 -21.19 12.04 13.10
N TYR A 56 -20.77 10.80 12.88
CA TYR A 56 -19.45 10.47 12.33
C TYR A 56 -19.35 10.79 10.84
N LEU A 57 -20.39 10.49 10.05
CA LEU A 57 -20.42 10.84 8.63
C LEU A 57 -20.29 12.34 8.38
N GLN A 58 -20.73 13.16 9.33
CA GLN A 58 -20.60 14.62 9.28
C GLN A 58 -19.19 15.14 9.59
N SER A 59 -18.35 14.36 10.27
CA SER A 59 -16.95 14.74 10.51
C SER A 59 -16.02 14.33 9.36
N LEU A 60 -16.48 13.47 8.45
CA LEU A 60 -15.66 13.03 7.31
C LEU A 60 -15.48 14.14 6.28
N PRO A 61 -14.31 14.22 5.62
CA PRO A 61 -14.13 15.09 4.47
C PRO A 61 -14.98 14.62 3.29
N ASP A 62 -15.17 15.48 2.30
CA ASP A 62 -16.02 15.17 1.15
C ASP A 62 -15.47 14.03 0.28
N ALA A 63 -14.15 14.02 0.08
CA ALA A 63 -13.41 12.97 -0.61
C ALA A 63 -11.92 13.13 -0.31
N VAL A 64 -11.14 12.09 -0.60
CA VAL A 64 -9.68 12.17 -0.65
C VAL A 64 -9.24 12.17 -2.11
N ASN A 65 -8.29 13.04 -2.44
CA ASN A 65 -7.81 13.20 -3.81
C ASN A 65 -6.80 12.10 -4.17
N LEU A 66 -7.30 10.96 -4.64
CA LEU A 66 -6.47 9.80 -4.94
C LEU A 66 -6.11 9.68 -6.42
N PRO A 67 -4.89 9.24 -6.77
CA PRO A 67 -4.45 9.06 -8.16
C PRO A 67 -5.36 8.18 -9.03
N TYR A 68 -6.09 7.25 -8.42
CA TYR A 68 -7.07 6.39 -9.07
C TYR A 68 -8.15 7.13 -9.87
N PHE A 69 -8.48 8.35 -9.45
CA PHE A 69 -9.59 9.12 -10.03
C PHE A 69 -9.13 10.23 -10.99
N TRP A 70 -7.83 10.38 -11.21
CA TRP A 70 -7.31 11.43 -12.09
C TRP A 70 -7.48 11.06 -13.56
N SER A 71 -8.00 12.01 -14.32
CA SER A 71 -8.13 11.89 -15.77
C SER A 71 -6.77 11.86 -16.46
N GLU A 72 -6.70 11.34 -17.69
CA GLU A 72 -5.46 11.35 -18.49
C GLU A 72 -4.88 12.75 -18.72
N GLY A 73 -5.72 13.79 -18.70
CA GLY A 73 -5.30 15.19 -18.88
C GLY A 73 -4.82 15.90 -17.61
N ASP A 74 -4.82 15.22 -16.46
CA ASP A 74 -4.51 15.83 -15.17
C ASP A 74 -2.99 16.05 -14.99
N GLU A 75 -2.57 17.26 -14.63
CA GLU A 75 -1.15 17.58 -14.42
C GLU A 75 -0.49 16.71 -13.33
N ARG A 76 -1.26 16.33 -12.30
CA ARG A 76 -0.79 15.44 -11.22
C ARG A 76 -0.50 14.05 -11.73
N ARG A 77 -1.33 13.56 -12.66
CA ARG A 77 -1.12 12.27 -13.33
C ARG A 77 0.08 12.31 -14.26
N HIS A 78 0.29 13.42 -14.97
CA HIS A 78 1.49 13.60 -15.78
C HIS A 78 2.75 13.59 -14.90
N ALA A 79 2.74 14.30 -13.76
CA ALA A 79 3.86 14.34 -12.82
C ALA A 79 4.20 12.95 -12.21
N LEU A 80 3.21 12.04 -12.12
CA LEU A 80 3.44 10.65 -11.72
C LEU A 80 4.16 9.80 -12.77
N ALA A 81 4.22 10.23 -14.02
CA ALA A 81 4.72 9.39 -15.11
C ALA A 81 6.15 8.91 -14.84
N GLY A 82 6.33 7.60 -14.98
CA GLY A 82 7.56 6.89 -14.71
C GLY A 82 7.76 6.51 -13.24
N THR A 83 7.00 6.99 -12.28
CA THR A 83 7.24 6.70 -10.84
C THR A 83 6.76 5.30 -10.42
N GLU A 84 7.17 4.84 -9.24
CA GLU A 84 6.64 3.63 -8.62
C GLU A 84 5.14 3.78 -8.32
N ALA A 85 4.67 4.95 -7.91
CA ALA A 85 3.25 5.21 -7.73
C ALA A 85 2.46 5.02 -9.04
N GLU A 86 2.99 5.39 -10.21
CA GLU A 86 2.35 5.08 -11.48
C GLU A 86 2.30 3.56 -11.74
N ARG A 87 3.37 2.82 -11.44
CA ARG A 87 3.37 1.36 -11.60
C ARG A 87 2.38 0.66 -10.71
N LEU A 88 2.35 1.00 -9.43
CA LEU A 88 1.38 0.48 -8.48
C LEU A 88 -0.05 0.80 -8.94
N LEU A 89 -0.27 2.00 -9.48
CA LEU A 89 -1.54 2.37 -10.10
C LEU A 89 -1.86 1.51 -11.34
N GLN A 90 -0.90 1.22 -12.21
CA GLN A 90 -1.08 0.35 -13.38
C GLN A 90 -1.41 -1.10 -12.97
N ARG A 91 -0.72 -1.63 -11.95
CA ARG A 91 -1.01 -2.95 -11.36
C ARG A 91 -2.43 -3.00 -10.79
N ALA A 92 -2.88 -1.91 -10.18
CA ALA A 92 -4.22 -1.80 -9.59
C ALA A 92 -5.34 -1.50 -10.61
N LYS A 93 -5.06 -0.82 -11.73
CA LYS A 93 -6.05 -0.47 -12.77
C LYS A 93 -6.74 -1.68 -13.40
N GLY A 94 -6.08 -2.84 -13.44
CA GLY A 94 -6.71 -4.09 -13.86
C GLY A 94 -7.74 -4.63 -12.86
N MET A 95 -7.70 -4.18 -11.60
CA MET A 95 -8.58 -4.64 -10.52
C MET A 95 -9.62 -3.60 -10.11
N GLU A 96 -9.29 -2.32 -9.95
CA GLU A 96 -10.18 -1.40 -9.21
C GLU A 96 -11.20 -0.65 -10.07
N THR A 97 -10.80 -0.16 -11.25
CA THR A 97 -11.67 0.65 -12.13
C THR A 97 -12.73 -0.17 -12.86
N GLU A 98 -12.40 -1.40 -13.27
CA GLU A 98 -13.39 -2.30 -13.88
C GLU A 98 -14.35 -2.88 -12.83
N ILE A 99 -13.86 -3.14 -11.61
CA ILE A 99 -14.69 -3.68 -10.53
C ILE A 99 -15.62 -2.59 -9.97
N SER A 100 -15.21 -1.33 -9.82
CA SER A 100 -16.12 -0.28 -9.34
C SER A 100 -17.30 -0.01 -10.28
N ALA A 101 -17.05 0.04 -11.60
CA ALA A 101 -18.08 0.35 -12.58
C ALA A 101 -19.01 -0.84 -12.86
N ASN A 102 -18.46 -2.05 -13.01
CA ASN A 102 -19.26 -3.25 -13.28
C ASN A 102 -20.02 -3.72 -12.03
N VAL A 103 -19.47 -3.56 -10.83
CA VAL A 103 -20.15 -4.04 -9.61
C VAL A 103 -21.20 -3.09 -9.10
N LEU A 104 -21.01 -1.77 -9.17
CA LEU A 104 -22.13 -0.87 -8.89
C LEU A 104 -23.27 -1.16 -9.85
N LYS A 105 -22.98 -1.41 -11.14
CA LYS A 105 -23.97 -1.83 -12.12
C LYS A 105 -24.68 -3.14 -11.72
N GLU A 106 -23.96 -4.16 -11.25
CA GLU A 106 -24.54 -5.42 -10.77
C GLU A 106 -25.42 -5.23 -9.52
N PHE A 107 -24.94 -4.49 -8.52
CA PHE A 107 -25.71 -4.12 -7.33
C PHE A 107 -27.02 -3.40 -7.70
N LEU A 108 -26.94 -2.43 -8.62
CA LEU A 108 -28.09 -1.67 -9.10
C LEU A 108 -29.06 -2.52 -9.95
N GLN A 109 -28.57 -3.51 -10.69
CA GLN A 109 -29.42 -4.41 -11.49
C GLN A 109 -30.23 -5.40 -10.65
N ASN A 110 -29.73 -5.77 -9.47
CA ASN A 110 -30.40 -6.68 -8.54
C ASN A 110 -31.36 -5.94 -7.59
N GLN A 111 -31.17 -6.07 -6.28
CA GLN A 111 -32.00 -5.43 -5.24
C GLN A 111 -31.51 -4.03 -4.84
N GLY A 112 -30.36 -3.57 -5.33
CA GLY A 112 -29.75 -2.31 -4.91
C GLY A 112 -30.60 -1.09 -5.22
N MET A 113 -31.23 -1.02 -6.40
CA MET A 113 -32.08 0.11 -6.78
C MET A 113 -33.33 0.26 -5.92
N SER A 114 -33.94 -0.85 -5.49
CA SER A 114 -35.12 -0.81 -4.61
C SER A 114 -34.72 -0.39 -3.19
N LEU A 115 -33.55 -0.84 -2.71
CA LEU A 115 -32.99 -0.42 -1.43
C LEU A 115 -32.59 1.05 -1.42
N ILE A 116 -31.94 1.54 -2.47
CA ILE A 116 -31.59 2.96 -2.65
C ILE A 116 -32.86 3.81 -2.67
N SER A 117 -33.87 3.41 -3.44
CA SER A 117 -35.16 4.12 -3.49
C SER A 117 -35.78 4.23 -2.10
N ARG A 118 -35.79 3.14 -1.31
CA ARG A 118 -36.28 3.14 0.07
C ARG A 118 -35.45 4.04 1.00
N ALA A 119 -34.12 3.97 0.91
CA ALA A 119 -33.23 4.81 1.71
C ALA A 119 -33.48 6.30 1.45
N LEU A 120 -33.59 6.68 0.18
CA LEU A 120 -33.90 8.06 -0.23
C LEU A 120 -35.26 8.53 0.31
N THR A 121 -36.30 7.69 0.23
CA THR A 121 -37.62 8.04 0.78
C THR A 121 -37.62 8.28 2.30
N TRP A 122 -36.74 7.61 3.05
CA TRP A 122 -36.62 7.82 4.50
C TRP A 122 -35.86 9.09 4.85
N SER A 123 -34.86 9.47 4.06
CA SER A 123 -34.17 10.75 4.23
C SER A 123 -35.13 11.94 4.11
N ASP A 124 -36.17 11.84 3.29
CA ASP A 124 -37.14 12.94 3.08
C ASP A 124 -38.06 13.18 4.27
N ALA A 125 -38.48 12.12 4.97
CA ALA A 125 -39.36 12.25 6.13
C ALA A 125 -38.70 13.04 7.27
N ALA A 126 -37.37 12.98 7.38
CA ALA A 126 -36.58 13.69 8.37
C ALA A 126 -36.35 15.19 8.06
N ASN A 127 -36.46 15.60 6.78
CA ASN A 127 -36.22 16.97 6.31
C ASN A 127 -37.41 17.94 6.53
N SER A 128 -38.36 17.59 7.40
CA SER A 128 -39.42 18.51 7.86
C SER A 128 -38.96 19.48 8.96
N SER A 129 -37.70 19.42 9.37
CA SER A 129 -37.06 20.33 10.33
C SER A 129 -36.01 21.23 9.65
N HIS A 130 -35.94 22.49 10.06
CA HIS A 130 -35.24 23.59 9.37
C HIS A 130 -33.69 23.53 9.37
N ASP A 131 -33.06 22.50 9.92
CA ASP A 131 -31.60 22.35 9.92
C ASP A 131 -31.14 21.47 8.75
N ALA A 132 -30.86 22.11 7.62
CA ALA A 132 -30.31 21.43 6.45
C ALA A 132 -28.94 20.82 6.79
N PRO A 133 -28.69 19.54 6.44
CA PRO A 133 -27.48 18.84 6.84
C PRO A 133 -26.22 19.41 6.18
N ARG A 134 -25.14 19.54 6.97
CA ARG A 134 -23.84 20.12 6.56
C ARG A 134 -22.89 19.16 5.85
N CYS A 135 -23.18 17.86 5.81
CA CYS A 135 -22.29 16.87 5.22
C CYS A 135 -22.69 16.52 3.78
N PHE A 136 -21.67 16.42 2.93
CA PHE A 136 -21.65 15.87 1.58
C PHE A 136 -23.01 15.85 0.86
N LYS A 137 -23.29 16.88 0.05
CA LYS A 137 -24.25 16.94 -1.08
C LYS A 137 -25.40 15.91 -1.14
N LEU A 138 -26.05 15.58 -0.02
CA LEU A 138 -27.40 15.01 -0.02
C LEU A 138 -28.32 15.97 -0.80
N ARG A 139 -28.04 17.28 -0.75
CA ARG A 139 -28.64 18.30 -1.61
C ARG A 139 -28.52 18.04 -3.11
N GLU A 140 -27.45 17.41 -3.62
CA GLU A 140 -27.36 17.07 -5.06
C GLU A 140 -28.05 15.74 -5.36
N LEU A 141 -27.83 14.68 -4.56
CA LEU A 141 -28.59 13.42 -4.70
C LEU A 141 -30.12 13.66 -4.64
N HIS A 142 -30.59 14.55 -3.76
CA HIS A 142 -31.98 14.98 -3.66
C HIS A 142 -32.43 15.92 -4.78
N ARG A 143 -31.52 16.65 -5.45
CA ARG A 143 -31.84 17.46 -6.65
C ARG A 143 -32.15 16.57 -7.86
N TYR A 144 -31.47 15.43 -7.97
CA TYR A 144 -31.66 14.44 -9.04
C TYR A 144 -32.85 13.48 -8.82
N LYS A 145 -33.63 13.68 -7.75
CA LYS A 145 -34.74 12.82 -7.27
C LYS A 145 -35.95 12.71 -8.23
N GLY A 146 -35.88 13.32 -9.40
CA GLY A 146 -36.87 13.17 -10.49
C GLY A 146 -36.22 13.15 -11.88
N GLU A 147 -34.90 12.97 -11.97
CA GLU A 147 -34.18 12.97 -13.24
C GLU A 147 -34.06 11.56 -13.85
N CYS A 148 -33.62 11.51 -15.10
CA CYS A 148 -33.45 10.25 -15.84
C CYS A 148 -32.56 9.26 -15.07
N ARG A 149 -32.87 7.96 -15.14
CA ARG A 149 -32.12 6.85 -14.51
C ARG A 149 -30.61 6.90 -14.76
N SER A 150 -30.20 7.44 -15.91
CA SER A 150 -28.79 7.67 -16.26
C SER A 150 -28.09 8.62 -15.28
N ASN A 151 -28.74 9.71 -14.90
CA ASN A 151 -28.15 10.75 -14.05
C ASN A 151 -27.99 10.24 -12.62
N LEU A 152 -29.00 9.53 -12.10
CA LEU A 152 -28.91 8.89 -10.78
C LEU A 152 -27.77 7.86 -10.71
N THR A 153 -27.59 7.07 -11.77
CA THR A 153 -26.50 6.07 -11.82
C THR A 153 -25.13 6.74 -11.80
N GLN A 154 -24.96 7.85 -12.52
CA GLN A 154 -23.71 8.61 -12.54
C GLN A 154 -23.40 9.23 -11.17
N VAL A 155 -24.40 9.79 -10.49
CA VAL A 155 -24.23 10.38 -9.15
C VAL A 155 -23.89 9.29 -8.12
N LEU A 156 -24.54 8.13 -8.19
CA LEU A 156 -24.21 6.99 -7.35
C LEU A 156 -22.78 6.49 -7.58
N HIS A 157 -22.33 6.47 -8.84
CA HIS A 157 -20.96 6.10 -9.18
C HIS A 157 -19.94 7.06 -8.56
N LEU A 158 -20.15 8.37 -8.71
CA LEU A 158 -19.27 9.38 -8.10
C LEU A 158 -19.28 9.28 -6.57
N THR A 159 -20.46 9.09 -5.97
CA THR A 159 -20.58 8.96 -4.50
C THR A 159 -19.88 7.69 -4.01
N PHE A 160 -19.95 6.59 -4.76
CA PHE A 160 -19.23 5.36 -4.46
C PHE A 160 -17.71 5.54 -4.55
N GLN A 161 -17.20 6.25 -5.56
CA GLN A 161 -15.78 6.58 -5.67
C GLN A 161 -15.29 7.41 -4.48
N ASN A 162 -16.08 8.39 -4.03
CA ASN A 162 -15.77 9.17 -2.84
C ASN A 162 -15.78 8.31 -1.58
N ALA A 163 -16.79 7.45 -1.41
CA ALA A 163 -16.85 6.51 -0.30
C ALA A 163 -15.63 5.56 -0.31
N PHE A 164 -15.20 5.09 -1.47
CA PHE A 164 -13.99 4.30 -1.61
C PHE A 164 -12.74 5.09 -1.22
N SER A 165 -12.63 6.36 -1.63
CA SER A 165 -11.50 7.22 -1.23
C SER A 165 -11.40 7.38 0.30
N LEU A 166 -12.54 7.49 0.98
CA LEU A 166 -12.62 7.59 2.44
C LEU A 166 -12.26 6.26 3.11
N VAL A 167 -12.76 5.14 2.57
CA VAL A 167 -12.42 3.82 3.09
C VAL A 167 -10.94 3.51 2.93
N SER A 168 -10.36 3.80 1.77
CA SER A 168 -8.93 3.59 1.49
C SER A 168 -8.03 4.35 2.47
N SER A 169 -8.44 5.57 2.83
CA SER A 169 -7.64 6.48 3.68
C SER A 169 -7.93 6.38 5.18
N ARG A 170 -9.02 5.73 5.61
CA ARG A 170 -9.48 5.79 7.03
C ARG A 170 -9.86 4.44 7.64
N ALA A 171 -9.95 3.38 6.85
CA ALA A 171 -10.33 2.07 7.38
C ALA A 171 -9.14 1.38 8.07
N PHE A 172 -9.45 0.70 9.17
CA PHE A 172 -8.52 -0.15 9.93
C PHE A 172 -8.89 -1.61 9.72
N VAL A 173 -7.91 -2.49 9.70
CA VAL A 173 -8.14 -3.94 9.85
C VAL A 173 -8.34 -4.20 11.34
N VAL A 174 -9.55 -4.61 11.72
CA VAL A 174 -9.94 -4.73 13.14
C VAL A 174 -9.76 -6.16 13.65
N ASP A 175 -10.41 -7.12 13.01
CA ASP A 175 -10.40 -8.53 13.40
C ASP A 175 -10.96 -9.44 12.30
N LEU A 176 -11.00 -10.75 12.52
CA LEU A 176 -11.52 -11.74 11.57
C LEU A 176 -13.03 -11.66 11.29
N TYR A 177 -13.82 -10.97 12.13
CA TYR A 177 -15.27 -10.88 12.01
C TYR A 177 -15.73 -9.59 11.31
N HIS A 178 -15.20 -8.45 11.75
CA HIS A 178 -15.45 -7.12 11.22
C HIS A 178 -14.60 -6.85 9.98
N GLY A 179 -13.40 -7.43 9.89
CA GLY A 179 -12.46 -7.18 8.81
C GLY A 179 -12.02 -5.73 8.77
N MET A 180 -12.06 -5.11 7.59
CA MET A 180 -11.86 -3.67 7.46
C MET A 180 -13.07 -2.89 7.95
N SER A 181 -12.81 -1.88 8.79
CA SER A 181 -13.83 -1.03 9.39
C SER A 181 -13.35 0.40 9.52
N MET A 182 -14.26 1.36 9.34
CA MET A 182 -13.99 2.73 9.76
C MET A 182 -14.26 2.86 11.26
N CYS A 183 -13.30 3.45 11.96
CA CYS A 183 -13.30 3.53 13.41
C CYS A 183 -13.50 4.99 13.83
N PRO A 184 -14.73 5.42 14.20
CA PRO A 184 -14.98 6.81 14.58
C PRO A 184 -14.03 7.29 15.66
N VAL A 185 -13.52 8.52 15.51
CA VAL A 185 -12.51 9.17 16.38
C VAL A 185 -11.10 8.58 16.23
N ALA A 186 -10.97 7.29 15.91
CA ALA A 186 -9.66 6.67 15.69
C ALA A 186 -9.05 7.09 14.34
N ASP A 187 -9.88 7.40 13.36
CA ASP A 187 -9.48 7.85 12.03
C ASP A 187 -9.20 9.37 11.94
N ILE A 188 -9.20 10.08 13.07
CA ILE A 188 -8.82 11.51 13.12
C ILE A 188 -7.32 11.72 13.28
N PHE A 189 -6.59 10.71 13.76
CA PHE A 189 -5.17 10.83 14.03
C PHE A 189 -4.37 10.68 12.73
N ASP A 190 -3.65 11.74 12.37
CA ASP A 190 -2.78 11.75 11.19
C ASP A 190 -1.58 10.80 11.35
N HIS A 191 -0.91 10.50 10.23
CA HIS A 191 0.26 9.63 10.21
C HIS A 191 1.58 10.38 10.43
N ALA A 192 2.45 9.80 11.26
CA ALA A 192 3.88 10.06 11.23
C ALA A 192 4.66 8.75 11.43
N GLU A 193 5.90 8.66 10.94
CA GLU A 193 6.80 7.56 11.29
C GLU A 193 7.09 7.56 12.79
N ASP A 194 7.47 8.73 13.32
CA ASP A 194 7.61 8.98 14.75
C ASP A 194 6.24 9.31 15.38
N HIS A 195 5.50 8.26 15.74
CA HIS A 195 4.12 8.34 16.19
C HIS A 195 3.96 8.34 17.71
N HIS A 196 2.84 8.90 18.17
CA HIS A 196 2.49 9.00 19.59
C HIS A 196 1.48 7.95 20.03
N ALA A 197 0.64 7.52 19.10
CA ALA A 197 -0.53 6.71 19.33
C ALA A 197 -0.48 5.44 18.48
N HIS A 198 -0.94 4.33 19.04
CA HIS A 198 -1.02 3.04 18.36
C HIS A 198 -2.42 2.46 18.48
N PHE A 199 -2.92 1.91 17.36
CA PHE A 199 -4.20 1.22 17.27
C PHE A 199 -4.05 -0.24 17.71
N GLU A 200 -4.85 -0.65 18.69
CA GLU A 200 -4.86 -2.00 19.26
C GLU A 200 -6.26 -2.61 19.13
N SER A 201 -6.35 -3.85 18.66
CA SER A 201 -7.58 -4.64 18.58
C SER A 201 -7.23 -6.12 18.72
N GLU A 202 -8.07 -6.89 19.39
CA GLU A 202 -7.95 -8.35 19.43
C GLU A 202 -8.49 -8.94 18.13
N ASP A 203 -7.64 -9.67 17.41
CA ASP A 203 -7.88 -10.14 16.05
C ASP A 203 -8.47 -11.56 16.00
N ALA A 204 -8.13 -12.40 16.98
CA ALA A 204 -8.51 -13.81 17.10
C ALA A 204 -9.95 -14.03 17.60
N VAL A 205 -10.91 -13.50 16.83
CA VAL A 205 -12.34 -13.70 17.05
C VAL A 205 -12.94 -14.70 16.06
N CYS A 206 -14.08 -15.28 16.42
CA CYS A 206 -14.83 -16.14 15.52
C CYS A 206 -15.38 -15.35 14.30
N GLN A 207 -15.02 -15.75 13.09
CA GLN A 207 -15.50 -15.16 11.82
C GLN A 207 -17.03 -15.14 11.65
N HIS A 208 -17.76 -16.00 12.38
CA HIS A 208 -19.21 -16.10 12.30
C HIS A 208 -19.96 -15.22 13.30
N CYS A 209 -19.44 -15.02 14.51
CA CYS A 209 -20.16 -14.31 15.57
C CYS A 209 -19.36 -13.24 16.32
N GLY A 210 -18.10 -13.03 15.98
CA GLY A 210 -17.24 -12.01 16.57
C GLY A 210 -16.86 -12.27 18.03
N ARG A 211 -17.16 -13.44 18.60
CA ARG A 211 -16.71 -13.77 19.96
C ARG A 211 -15.25 -14.16 19.99
N LEU A 212 -14.57 -13.70 21.03
CA LEU A 212 -13.26 -14.17 21.46
C LEU A 212 -13.25 -15.68 21.66
N ALA A 213 -12.23 -16.35 21.13
CA ALA A 213 -12.05 -17.79 21.28
C ALA A 213 -11.98 -18.20 22.77
N ALA A 214 -11.30 -17.40 23.59
CA ALA A 214 -11.15 -17.62 25.04
C ALA A 214 -12.48 -17.59 25.83
N ARG A 215 -13.56 -17.04 25.26
CA ARG A 215 -14.85 -16.86 25.94
C ARG A 215 -15.92 -17.86 25.53
N GLY A 216 -15.54 -18.91 24.80
CA GLY A 216 -16.46 -19.97 24.39
C GLY A 216 -17.38 -19.53 23.25
N CYS A 217 -16.94 -19.83 22.02
CA CYS A 217 -17.78 -19.71 20.83
C CYS A 217 -18.48 -21.05 20.54
N LYS A 218 -19.75 -21.01 20.14
CA LYS A 218 -20.49 -22.21 19.67
C LYS A 218 -20.04 -22.66 18.27
N HIS A 219 -19.40 -21.79 17.51
CA HIS A 219 -18.84 -22.05 16.18
C HIS A 219 -17.35 -22.39 16.30
N ALA A 220 -16.99 -23.25 17.25
CA ALA A 220 -15.61 -23.58 17.61
C ALA A 220 -14.74 -23.69 16.35
N LEU A 221 -13.62 -22.94 16.34
CA LEU A 221 -12.56 -23.11 15.36
C LEU A 221 -12.17 -24.59 15.39
N GLU A 222 -12.23 -25.27 14.24
CA GLU A 222 -11.45 -26.50 14.08
C GLU A 222 -9.98 -26.21 14.47
N PRO A 223 -9.29 -27.15 15.13
CA PRO A 223 -8.13 -26.83 15.96
C PRO A 223 -6.90 -26.56 15.09
N LEU A 224 -6.56 -25.29 14.89
CA LEU A 224 -5.21 -24.88 14.44
C LEU A 224 -4.35 -24.27 15.57
N LEU A 225 -4.80 -24.38 16.82
CA LEU A 225 -4.02 -23.93 18.00
C LEU A 225 -3.82 -25.08 18.99
N SER A 226 -3.14 -26.12 18.54
CA SER A 226 -2.36 -27.01 19.42
C SER A 226 -0.87 -26.66 19.32
N ALA A 227 -0.55 -25.37 19.46
CA ALA A 227 0.81 -24.92 19.72
C ALA A 227 0.78 -24.20 21.07
N SER A 228 1.40 -24.86 22.05
CA SER A 228 1.71 -24.44 23.41
C SER A 228 1.75 -22.93 23.60
N LEU A 229 0.72 -22.35 24.23
CA LEU A 229 0.79 -20.99 24.78
C LEU A 229 1.89 -20.96 25.86
N PRO A 230 2.81 -19.98 25.86
CA PRO A 230 3.73 -19.76 26.96
C PRO A 230 2.95 -19.47 28.26
N PRO A 231 3.51 -19.77 29.44
CA PRO A 231 2.84 -19.51 30.71
C PRO A 231 2.51 -18.02 30.85
N GLN A 232 1.31 -17.76 31.35
CA GLN A 232 0.74 -16.44 31.61
C GLN A 232 1.78 -15.51 32.26
N GLN A 233 2.07 -14.37 31.62
CA GLN A 233 2.74 -13.27 32.29
C GLN A 233 1.86 -12.78 33.45
N PRO A 234 2.45 -12.37 34.58
CA PRO A 234 1.69 -11.92 35.74
C PRO A 234 0.82 -10.73 35.36
N SER A 235 -0.47 -10.82 35.71
CA SER A 235 -1.45 -9.76 35.53
C SER A 235 -0.94 -8.45 36.10
N LEU A 236 -0.87 -7.42 35.24
CA LEU A 236 -0.62 -6.03 35.64
C LEU A 236 -1.65 -5.59 36.70
N PRO A 237 -1.26 -4.72 37.66
CA PRO A 237 -2.16 -4.26 38.71
C PRO A 237 -3.42 -3.60 38.14
N SER A 238 -4.54 -3.92 38.78
CA SER A 238 -5.90 -3.42 38.51
C SER A 238 -6.05 -1.93 38.84
N GLU A 239 -5.44 -1.03 38.05
CA GLU A 239 -5.67 0.42 38.16
C GLU A 239 -6.23 1.08 36.88
N TYR A 240 -6.51 0.32 35.81
CA TYR A 240 -7.11 0.86 34.58
C TYR A 240 -8.60 0.53 34.47
N LEU A 241 -9.44 1.33 35.14
CA LEU A 241 -10.91 1.23 35.13
C LEU A 241 -11.62 1.32 33.74
N PRO A 242 -11.09 1.90 32.65
CA PRO A 242 -11.88 2.02 31.40
C PRO A 242 -12.02 0.74 30.56
N LEU A 243 -11.15 -0.27 30.77
CA LEU A 243 -11.16 -1.51 29.98
C LEU A 243 -12.22 -2.52 30.46
N GLN A 244 -12.83 -2.31 31.62
CA GLN A 244 -13.83 -3.23 32.19
C GLN A 244 -15.26 -2.98 31.66
N LEU A 245 -15.49 -1.90 30.93
CA LEU A 245 -16.82 -1.56 30.40
C LEU A 245 -17.20 -2.31 29.11
N TYR A 246 -16.22 -2.80 28.36
CA TYR A 246 -16.43 -3.49 27.09
C TYR A 246 -15.55 -4.75 27.03
N ASP A 247 -16.15 -5.89 26.70
CA ASP A 247 -15.46 -7.18 26.69
C ASP A 247 -14.42 -7.32 25.56
N ASP A 248 -14.59 -6.59 24.45
CA ASP A 248 -13.72 -6.61 23.27
C ASP A 248 -13.77 -5.25 22.51
N PRO A 249 -13.10 -4.20 23.02
CA PRO A 249 -13.04 -2.89 22.38
C PRO A 249 -11.82 -2.75 21.47
N VAL A 250 -11.90 -1.79 20.56
CA VAL A 250 -10.73 -1.18 19.91
C VAL A 250 -10.16 -0.11 20.82
N VAL A 251 -8.83 -0.03 20.92
CA VAL A 251 -8.14 0.93 21.78
C VAL A 251 -7.11 1.70 20.97
N ILE A 252 -7.02 3.02 21.20
CA ILE A 252 -5.84 3.79 20.81
C ILE A 252 -5.07 4.12 22.08
N ARG A 253 -3.82 3.67 22.15
CA ARG A 253 -2.93 3.84 23.29
C ARG A 253 -1.80 4.81 22.95
N ALA A 254 -1.46 5.66 23.91
CA ALA A 254 -0.22 6.44 23.81
C ALA A 254 0.98 5.52 24.06
N VAL A 255 1.90 5.45 23.11
CA VAL A 255 3.14 4.64 23.21
C VAL A 255 4.32 5.43 23.76
N ARG A 256 4.19 6.76 23.85
CA ARG A 256 5.17 7.67 24.43
C ARG A 256 4.48 8.86 25.12
N PRO A 257 5.20 9.63 25.96
CA PRO A 257 4.67 10.86 26.56
C PRO A 257 4.21 11.85 25.48
N ILE A 258 3.10 12.54 25.73
CA ILE A 258 2.52 13.53 24.81
C ILE A 258 2.38 14.85 25.57
N GLY A 259 2.96 15.91 25.04
CA GLY A 259 2.88 17.25 25.60
C GLY A 259 1.47 17.85 25.52
N ALA A 260 1.12 18.72 26.46
CA ALA A 260 -0.14 19.46 26.39
C ALA A 260 -0.15 20.39 25.16
N GLY A 261 -1.16 20.24 24.29
CA GLY A 261 -1.28 20.99 23.05
C GLY A 261 -0.48 20.42 21.87
N GLU A 262 0.25 19.32 22.07
CA GLU A 262 0.96 18.61 21.02
C GLU A 262 0.01 17.83 20.12
N HIS A 263 0.31 17.78 18.82
CA HIS A 263 -0.46 16.99 17.88
C HIS A 263 -0.14 15.50 18.05
N VAL A 264 -1.18 14.69 18.17
CA VAL A 264 -1.05 13.24 18.37
C VAL A 264 -1.07 12.56 17.00
N PHE A 265 0.01 11.85 16.69
CA PHE A 265 0.15 11.10 15.43
C PHE A 265 -0.02 9.60 15.67
N ASN A 266 -0.67 8.93 14.74
CA ASN A 266 -0.78 7.49 14.63
C ASN A 266 0.23 6.94 13.59
N THR A 267 0.34 5.62 13.49
CA THR A 267 1.02 4.94 12.37
C THR A 267 0.00 4.29 11.45
N TYR A 268 0.14 4.49 10.13
CA TYR A 268 -0.67 3.79 9.11
C TYR A 268 -0.03 2.45 8.69
N GLY A 269 1.08 2.09 9.34
CA GLY A 269 1.83 0.88 9.07
C GLY A 269 3.13 1.17 8.31
N ARG A 270 3.70 0.10 7.78
CA ARG A 270 4.97 0.09 7.06
C ARG A 270 4.71 0.37 5.58
N LEU A 271 4.59 1.65 5.22
CA LEU A 271 4.17 2.09 3.88
C LEU A 271 5.22 2.99 3.22
N SER A 272 5.43 2.78 1.93
CA SER A 272 6.19 3.68 1.05
C SER A 272 5.42 4.98 0.77
N ASN A 273 6.12 6.04 0.35
CA ASN A 273 5.50 7.26 -0.17
C ASN A 273 4.62 6.99 -1.40
N ALA A 274 4.97 6.01 -2.22
CA ALA A 274 4.13 5.58 -3.34
C ALA A 274 2.77 5.04 -2.84
N GLU A 275 2.77 4.20 -1.81
CA GLU A 275 1.55 3.66 -1.20
C GLU A 275 0.77 4.70 -0.41
N LEU A 276 1.46 5.59 0.31
CA LEU A 276 0.85 6.71 1.02
C LEU A 276 0.10 7.62 0.06
N LEU A 277 0.71 7.93 -1.09
CA LEU A 277 0.10 8.75 -2.12
C LEU A 277 -1.14 8.08 -2.73
N LEU A 278 -1.04 6.78 -3.03
CA LEU A 278 -2.16 6.04 -3.63
C LEU A 278 -3.34 5.86 -2.66
N ARG A 279 -3.08 5.59 -1.38
CA ARG A 279 -4.12 5.28 -0.40
C ARG A 279 -4.67 6.50 0.34
N TYR A 280 -3.83 7.49 0.59
CA TYR A 280 -4.14 8.65 1.44
C TYR A 280 -3.98 10.00 0.74
N GLY A 281 -3.39 10.07 -0.45
CA GLY A 281 -3.28 11.30 -1.23
C GLY A 281 -2.18 12.26 -0.75
N PHE A 282 -1.22 11.80 0.05
CA PHE A 282 -0.07 12.59 0.51
C PHE A 282 1.24 11.80 0.43
N ALA A 283 2.37 12.51 0.53
CA ALA A 283 3.71 11.96 0.65
C ALA A 283 4.49 12.74 1.71
N LEU A 284 5.31 12.03 2.49
CA LEU A 284 6.17 12.60 3.52
C LEU A 284 7.33 13.39 2.91
N ASP A 285 7.86 14.35 3.68
CA ASP A 285 8.99 15.20 3.29
C ASP A 285 10.27 14.40 3.03
N ILE A 286 10.42 13.28 3.73
CA ILE A 286 11.55 12.36 3.63
C ILE A 286 11.11 11.02 3.03
N ALA A 287 12.07 10.32 2.42
CA ALA A 287 11.86 8.94 2.01
C ALA A 287 11.67 8.07 3.25
N THR A 288 10.71 7.15 3.16
CA THR A 288 10.45 6.15 4.20
C THR A 288 11.42 4.99 4.07
N GLU A 289 11.61 4.22 5.15
CA GLU A 289 12.40 2.96 5.09
C GLU A 289 11.78 1.90 4.15
N PHE A 290 10.54 2.10 3.71
CA PHE A 290 9.81 1.21 2.81
C PHE A 290 9.79 1.70 1.36
N ASP A 291 10.34 2.88 1.07
CA ASP A 291 10.38 3.39 -0.29
C ASP A 291 11.26 2.50 -1.16
N ARG A 292 10.67 2.09 -2.28
CA ARG A 292 11.29 1.16 -3.21
C ARG A 292 10.74 1.30 -4.62
N SER A 293 11.61 1.20 -5.63
CA SER A 293 11.18 0.98 -7.02
C SER A 293 11.20 -0.51 -7.30
N THR A 294 10.05 -1.09 -7.67
CA THR A 294 9.90 -2.56 -7.76
C THR A 294 9.60 -3.05 -9.17
N TRP A 295 9.97 -4.31 -9.42
CA TRP A 295 9.58 -5.07 -10.59
C TRP A 295 8.83 -6.34 -10.16
N ASN A 296 7.57 -6.45 -10.53
CA ASN A 296 6.72 -7.60 -10.26
C ASN A 296 6.94 -8.67 -11.33
N PRO A 297 7.46 -9.87 -10.97
CA PRO A 297 7.68 -10.94 -11.93
C PRO A 297 6.42 -11.44 -12.64
N GLN A 298 5.25 -11.23 -12.05
CA GLN A 298 3.97 -11.63 -12.64
C GLN A 298 3.47 -10.68 -13.73
N GLN A 299 4.13 -9.52 -13.91
CA GLN A 299 3.75 -8.52 -14.90
C GLN A 299 4.70 -8.59 -16.10
N ASP A 300 4.21 -9.11 -17.24
CA ASP A 300 5.02 -9.27 -18.46
C ASP A 300 5.69 -7.98 -18.92
N ALA A 301 5.01 -6.84 -18.80
CA ALA A 301 5.56 -5.54 -19.18
C ALA A 301 6.79 -5.15 -18.34
N GLU A 302 6.79 -5.46 -17.05
CA GLU A 302 7.90 -5.18 -16.14
C GLU A 302 9.06 -6.16 -16.37
N MET A 303 8.76 -7.42 -16.65
CA MET A 303 9.76 -8.42 -17.03
C MET A 303 10.44 -8.09 -18.36
N LEU A 304 9.67 -7.63 -19.36
CA LEU A 304 10.23 -7.18 -20.63
C LEU A 304 11.14 -5.96 -20.46
N GLN A 305 10.83 -5.06 -19.53
CA GLN A 305 11.71 -3.93 -19.21
C GLN A 305 13.04 -4.39 -18.61
N LEU A 306 13.01 -5.34 -17.66
CA LEU A 306 14.22 -5.98 -17.13
C LEU A 306 15.00 -6.67 -18.26
N GLY A 307 14.32 -7.45 -19.11
CA GLY A 307 14.89 -8.12 -20.27
C GLY A 307 15.60 -7.16 -21.23
N ALA A 308 14.97 -6.04 -21.54
CA ALA A 308 15.55 -5.03 -22.42
C ALA A 308 16.82 -4.39 -21.82
N ALA A 309 16.93 -4.27 -20.49
CA ALA A 309 18.14 -3.76 -19.83
C ALA A 309 19.22 -4.85 -19.69
N PHE A 310 18.81 -6.11 -19.55
CA PHE A 310 19.68 -7.26 -19.32
C PHE A 310 20.02 -8.05 -20.59
N GLU A 311 19.62 -7.55 -21.76
CA GLU A 311 19.86 -8.15 -23.08
C GLU A 311 19.27 -9.57 -23.20
N CYS A 312 18.07 -9.75 -22.65
CA CYS A 312 17.34 -11.01 -22.66
C CYS A 312 15.89 -10.79 -23.14
N GLU A 313 15.61 -11.18 -24.39
CA GLU A 313 14.28 -11.01 -25.00
C GLU A 313 13.30 -12.13 -24.62
N GLU A 314 13.79 -13.30 -24.20
CA GLU A 314 12.95 -14.43 -23.82
C GLU A 314 12.44 -14.30 -22.37
N ILE A 315 11.14 -14.01 -22.20
CA ILE A 315 10.48 -13.95 -20.88
C ILE A 315 10.68 -15.26 -20.09
N GLY A 316 10.64 -16.41 -20.76
CA GLY A 316 10.89 -17.71 -20.12
C GLY A 316 12.30 -17.81 -19.53
N ALA A 317 13.32 -17.25 -20.21
CA ALA A 317 14.69 -17.23 -19.71
C ALA A 317 14.84 -16.31 -18.50
N LEU A 318 14.16 -15.15 -18.51
CA LEU A 318 14.14 -14.25 -17.35
C LEU A 318 13.55 -14.91 -16.11
N HIS A 319 12.42 -15.61 -16.25
CA HIS A 319 11.81 -16.34 -15.14
C HIS A 319 12.72 -17.44 -14.60
N ARG A 320 13.36 -18.22 -15.48
CA ARG A 320 14.33 -19.26 -15.07
C ARG A 320 15.52 -18.64 -14.31
N ALA A 321 16.06 -17.53 -14.82
CA ALA A 321 17.16 -16.82 -14.17
C ALA A 321 16.76 -16.25 -12.81
N LEU A 322 15.55 -15.70 -12.70
CA LEU A 322 15.02 -15.21 -11.43
C LEU A 322 14.81 -16.37 -10.44
N THR A 323 14.25 -17.50 -10.87
CA THR A 323 14.13 -18.69 -10.01
C THR A 323 15.48 -19.13 -9.46
N ILE A 324 16.54 -19.13 -10.28
CA ILE A 324 17.91 -19.42 -9.81
C ILE A 324 18.37 -18.38 -8.79
N ALA A 325 18.21 -17.09 -9.09
CA ALA A 325 18.60 -15.99 -8.20
C ALA A 325 17.96 -16.06 -6.80
N CYS A 326 16.73 -16.61 -6.72
CA CYS A 326 15.93 -16.62 -5.50
C CYS A 326 16.06 -17.91 -4.70
N ASN A 327 16.38 -19.03 -5.34
CA ASN A 327 16.46 -20.33 -4.67
C ASN A 327 17.81 -20.58 -3.98
N VAL A 328 18.83 -19.77 -4.26
CA VAL A 328 20.13 -19.88 -3.59
C VAL A 328 20.10 -19.08 -2.28
N PRO A 329 20.57 -19.63 -1.14
CA PRO A 329 20.68 -18.88 0.11
C PRO A 329 21.54 -17.62 -0.05
N VAL A 330 21.23 -16.56 0.70
CA VAL A 330 22.07 -15.34 0.73
C VAL A 330 23.44 -15.69 1.33
N THR A 331 24.52 -15.32 0.64
CA THR A 331 25.88 -15.61 1.09
C THR A 331 26.36 -14.57 2.10
N SER A 332 27.34 -14.94 2.93
CA SER A 332 27.92 -14.00 3.91
C SER A 332 28.58 -12.77 3.26
N ALA A 333 29.09 -12.90 2.02
CA ALA A 333 29.67 -11.77 1.29
C ALA A 333 28.61 -10.80 0.76
N GLU A 334 27.45 -11.32 0.32
CA GLU A 334 26.32 -10.49 -0.10
C GLU A 334 25.71 -9.75 1.10
N ALA A 335 25.52 -10.47 2.22
CA ALA A 335 25.03 -9.88 3.46
C ALA A 335 26.00 -8.87 4.09
N ALA A 336 27.31 -8.97 3.81
CA ALA A 336 28.29 -7.99 4.26
C ALA A 336 28.36 -6.73 3.39
N CYS A 337 27.67 -6.72 2.23
CA CYS A 337 27.72 -5.64 1.25
C CYS A 337 26.51 -4.70 1.36
N ASP A 338 26.28 -4.16 2.56
CA ASP A 338 25.14 -3.27 2.87
C ASP A 338 25.16 -1.93 2.10
N THR A 339 26.26 -1.62 1.40
CA THR A 339 26.39 -0.39 0.60
C THR A 339 25.82 -0.54 -0.81
N LEU A 340 25.81 -1.75 -1.37
CA LEU A 340 25.30 -2.02 -2.72
C LEU A 340 24.02 -2.85 -2.69
N PHE A 341 23.90 -3.75 -1.71
CA PHE A 341 22.80 -4.69 -1.62
C PHE A 341 21.95 -4.45 -0.39
N HIS A 342 20.66 -4.72 -0.55
CA HIS A 342 19.71 -4.74 0.55
C HIS A 342 19.01 -6.09 0.57
N GLU A 343 19.09 -6.79 1.71
CA GLU A 343 18.30 -8.00 1.94
C GLU A 343 16.88 -7.58 2.35
N ILE A 344 15.93 -7.84 1.45
CA ILE A 344 14.53 -7.55 1.72
C ILE A 344 13.94 -8.74 2.49
N ILE A 345 13.87 -8.61 3.81
CA ILE A 345 13.19 -9.56 4.68
C ILE A 345 11.71 -9.17 4.68
N GLU A 346 10.90 -9.72 3.78
CA GLU A 346 9.45 -9.57 3.90
C GLU A 346 8.95 -10.35 5.13
N SER A 347 8.46 -9.61 6.13
CA SER A 347 7.63 -10.14 7.21
C SER A 347 6.18 -10.24 6.72
N ASP A 348 5.62 -11.46 6.78
CA ASP A 348 4.19 -11.81 6.88
C ASP A 348 3.31 -12.08 5.65
N SER A 349 3.81 -12.14 4.42
CA SER A 349 3.00 -12.74 3.33
C SER A 349 3.82 -13.39 2.21
N GLY A 350 4.37 -14.58 2.52
CA GLY A 350 4.60 -15.64 1.54
C GLY A 350 5.26 -15.26 0.21
N SER A 351 6.59 -15.31 0.18
CA SER A 351 7.39 -15.76 -0.97
C SER A 351 7.05 -15.16 -2.34
N THR A 352 7.23 -13.86 -2.51
CA THR A 352 7.62 -13.30 -3.81
C THR A 352 9.02 -12.74 -3.71
N ALA A 353 9.88 -13.16 -4.62
CA ALA A 353 11.19 -12.57 -4.75
C ALA A 353 11.06 -11.08 -5.07
N VAL A 354 11.46 -10.22 -4.13
CA VAL A 354 11.37 -8.79 -4.32
C VAL A 354 12.54 -8.34 -5.19
N VAL A 355 12.24 -8.03 -6.44
CA VAL A 355 13.17 -7.38 -7.37
C VAL A 355 12.95 -5.88 -7.23
N ALA A 356 13.85 -5.20 -6.53
CA ALA A 356 13.68 -3.78 -6.21
C ALA A 356 14.99 -3.02 -6.03
N ILE A 357 14.87 -1.69 -5.93
CA ILE A 357 15.84 -0.74 -5.40
C ILE A 357 15.19 -0.02 -4.22
N ASP A 358 15.90 0.20 -3.12
CA ASP A 358 15.38 0.94 -1.96
C ASP A 358 15.62 2.45 -2.04
N ALA A 359 15.16 3.19 -1.02
CA ALA A 359 15.31 4.63 -0.88
C ALA A 359 16.78 5.10 -0.93
N GLU A 360 17.71 4.28 -0.43
CA GLU A 360 19.14 4.60 -0.42
C GLU A 360 19.84 4.24 -1.75
N GLY A 361 19.12 3.71 -2.74
CA GLY A 361 19.69 3.32 -4.02
C GLY A 361 20.47 1.99 -3.99
N ARG A 362 20.20 1.11 -3.01
CA ARG A 362 20.74 -0.26 -2.98
C ARG A 362 19.85 -1.17 -3.81
N ALA A 363 20.47 -2.07 -4.57
CA ALA A 363 19.73 -3.09 -5.28
C ALA A 363 19.39 -4.24 -4.34
N SER A 364 18.17 -4.78 -4.44
CA SER A 364 17.86 -6.08 -3.83
C SER A 364 18.86 -7.15 -4.29
N ILE A 365 19.19 -8.09 -3.39
CA ILE A 365 20.07 -9.22 -3.73
C ILE A 365 19.52 -9.99 -4.93
N GLN A 366 18.19 -10.14 -5.03
CA GLN A 366 17.51 -10.82 -6.14
C GLN A 366 17.71 -10.08 -7.46
N LEU A 367 17.64 -8.74 -7.49
CA LEU A 367 17.91 -7.93 -8.68
C LEU A 367 19.37 -8.06 -9.13
N TRP A 368 20.32 -7.99 -8.18
CA TRP A 368 21.74 -8.18 -8.45
C TRP A 368 22.03 -9.56 -9.04
N ARG A 369 21.54 -10.60 -8.39
CA ARG A 369 21.72 -11.99 -8.82
C ARG A 369 21.10 -12.25 -10.18
N LEU A 370 19.91 -11.71 -10.45
CA LEU A 370 19.27 -11.80 -11.76
C LEU A 370 20.18 -11.22 -12.85
N ALA A 371 20.71 -10.01 -12.64
CA ALA A 371 21.64 -9.38 -13.57
C ALA A 371 22.91 -10.24 -13.78
N LEU A 372 23.45 -10.82 -12.70
CA LEU A 372 24.64 -11.66 -12.73
C LEU A 372 24.43 -12.99 -13.47
N VAL A 373 23.32 -13.69 -13.21
CA VAL A 373 22.97 -14.95 -13.90
C VAL A 373 22.87 -14.69 -15.40
N LEU A 374 22.18 -13.63 -15.80
CA LEU A 374 22.03 -13.26 -17.21
C LEU A 374 23.36 -12.79 -17.83
N ALA A 375 24.23 -12.14 -17.06
CA ALA A 375 25.54 -11.71 -17.53
C ALA A 375 26.55 -12.87 -17.65
N SER A 376 26.34 -13.96 -16.92
CA SER A 376 27.17 -15.17 -16.99
C SER A 376 26.93 -15.99 -18.26
N GLY A 377 25.71 -15.97 -18.81
CA GLY A 377 25.30 -16.86 -19.89
C GLY A 377 25.30 -18.35 -19.55
N LYS A 378 25.62 -18.73 -18.30
CA LYS A 378 25.80 -20.11 -17.83
C LYS A 378 24.82 -20.45 -16.71
N ALA A 379 23.53 -20.36 -16.98
CA ALA A 379 22.48 -20.57 -15.97
C ALA A 379 22.52 -21.95 -15.27
N GLN A 380 23.17 -22.96 -15.85
CA GLN A 380 23.28 -24.32 -15.28
C GLN A 380 24.43 -24.49 -14.27
N ASP A 381 25.41 -23.57 -14.24
CA ASP A 381 26.62 -23.64 -13.41
C ASP A 381 26.62 -22.60 -12.27
N VAL A 382 25.46 -22.00 -11.97
CA VAL A 382 25.33 -20.96 -10.95
C VAL A 382 24.99 -21.61 -9.60
N ASP A 383 25.90 -21.48 -8.64
CA ASP A 383 25.74 -21.96 -7.27
C ASP A 383 26.03 -20.84 -6.24
N GLU A 384 26.01 -21.20 -4.96
CA GLU A 384 26.32 -20.29 -3.85
C GLU A 384 27.74 -19.70 -3.98
N PHE A 385 28.71 -20.51 -4.39
CA PHE A 385 30.10 -20.11 -4.53
C PHE A 385 30.26 -19.06 -5.63
N PHE A 386 29.56 -19.21 -6.76
CA PHE A 386 29.53 -18.23 -7.83
C PHE A 386 29.03 -16.86 -7.36
N PHE A 387 27.92 -16.80 -6.61
CA PHE A 387 27.39 -15.55 -6.07
C PHE A 387 28.33 -14.92 -5.03
N HIS A 388 28.90 -15.74 -4.15
CA HIS A 388 29.88 -15.30 -3.15
C HIS A 388 31.11 -14.65 -3.81
N HIS A 389 31.68 -15.30 -4.82
CA HIS A 389 32.85 -14.78 -5.54
C HIS A 389 32.54 -13.50 -6.33
N ALA A 390 31.35 -13.39 -6.93
CA ALA A 390 30.94 -12.19 -7.61
C ALA A 390 30.78 -11.00 -6.65
N ALA A 391 30.19 -11.23 -5.47
CA ALA A 391 30.07 -10.21 -4.43
C ALA A 391 31.44 -9.76 -3.91
N ILE A 392 32.37 -10.69 -3.64
CA ILE A 392 33.74 -10.35 -3.26
C ILE A 392 34.45 -9.55 -4.36
N SER A 393 34.28 -9.92 -5.63
CA SER A 393 34.89 -9.20 -6.75
C SER A 393 34.42 -7.75 -6.81
N LEU A 394 33.13 -7.48 -6.56
CA LEU A 394 32.61 -6.12 -6.48
C LEU A 394 33.14 -5.36 -5.27
N LEU A 395 33.14 -5.99 -4.09
CA LEU A 395 33.64 -5.38 -2.86
C LEU A 395 35.12 -4.97 -2.98
N ARG A 396 35.94 -5.80 -3.63
CA ARG A 396 37.36 -5.50 -3.89
C ARG A 396 37.52 -4.28 -4.78
N ASN A 397 36.74 -4.19 -5.86
CA ASN A 397 36.78 -3.04 -6.78
C ASN A 397 36.29 -1.75 -6.10
N ALA A 398 35.38 -1.85 -5.12
CA ALA A 398 34.86 -0.71 -4.38
C ALA A 398 35.77 -0.20 -3.24
N THR A 399 36.73 -1.01 -2.75
CA THR A 399 37.50 -0.72 -1.52
C THR A 399 38.97 -0.36 -1.74
N ASP A 400 39.45 -0.34 -2.99
CA ASP A 400 40.80 0.12 -3.38
C ASP A 400 41.95 -0.53 -2.57
N THR A 401 41.78 -1.77 -2.12
CA THR A 401 42.84 -2.52 -1.44
C THR A 401 43.61 -3.36 -2.45
N SER A 402 44.85 -2.96 -2.72
CA SER A 402 45.85 -3.72 -3.48
C SER A 402 46.24 -5.03 -2.75
N VAL A 403 45.37 -6.02 -2.79
CA VAL A 403 45.66 -7.38 -2.30
C VAL A 403 45.83 -8.29 -3.50
N ASN A 404 47.00 -8.93 -3.56
CA ASN A 404 47.55 -9.68 -4.69
C ASN A 404 46.52 -10.52 -5.47
N ALA A 405 46.58 -10.39 -6.79
CA ALA A 405 45.72 -11.05 -7.78
C ALA A 405 45.92 -12.58 -7.90
N ASP A 406 46.78 -13.19 -7.07
CA ASP A 406 47.34 -14.52 -7.36
C ASP A 406 46.63 -15.70 -6.66
N ASP A 407 45.70 -15.49 -5.72
CA ASP A 407 45.22 -16.59 -4.85
C ASP A 407 43.79 -17.11 -5.09
N ILE A 408 43.07 -16.66 -6.13
CA ILE A 408 41.77 -17.25 -6.47
C ILE A 408 41.65 -17.31 -7.97
N GLY A 409 41.57 -18.52 -8.54
CA GLY A 409 41.42 -18.73 -9.97
C GLY A 409 40.31 -17.84 -10.55
N ASP A 410 40.66 -16.96 -11.48
CA ASP A 410 39.72 -16.08 -12.16
C ASP A 410 38.86 -16.91 -13.12
N PHE A 411 37.80 -17.52 -12.59
CA PHE A 411 36.81 -18.29 -13.34
C PHE A 411 35.89 -17.40 -14.20
N GLY A 412 36.34 -16.21 -14.63
CA GLY A 412 35.57 -15.26 -15.44
C GLY A 412 34.40 -14.59 -14.70
N VAL A 413 34.30 -14.80 -13.39
CA VAL A 413 33.24 -14.25 -12.52
C VAL A 413 33.34 -12.73 -12.41
N GLY A 414 34.56 -12.18 -12.36
CA GLY A 414 34.77 -10.72 -12.35
C GLY A 414 34.23 -10.03 -13.61
N ASN A 415 34.46 -10.62 -14.78
CA ASN A 415 33.90 -10.13 -16.05
C ASN A 415 32.37 -10.18 -16.07
N SER A 416 31.77 -11.22 -15.48
CA SER A 416 30.32 -11.32 -15.33
C SER A 416 29.75 -10.28 -14.36
N ALA A 417 30.43 -10.03 -13.24
CA ALA A 417 30.03 -9.01 -12.27
C ALA A 417 30.09 -7.59 -12.85
N HIS A 418 31.13 -7.29 -13.65
CA HIS A 418 31.23 -6.02 -14.35
C HIS A 418 30.11 -5.85 -15.39
N ARG A 419 29.84 -6.88 -16.22
CA ARG A 419 28.71 -6.87 -17.16
C ARG A 419 27.36 -6.70 -16.46
N ALA A 420 27.16 -7.37 -15.33
CA ALA A 420 25.95 -7.23 -14.51
C ALA A 420 25.77 -5.81 -13.99
N SER A 421 26.85 -5.18 -13.53
CA SER A 421 26.84 -3.79 -13.07
C SER A 421 26.48 -2.81 -14.20
N MET A 422 27.05 -2.99 -15.40
CA MET A 422 26.71 -2.18 -16.59
C MET A 422 25.25 -2.34 -17.01
N ARG A 423 24.70 -3.54 -16.89
CA ARG A 423 23.29 -3.85 -17.15
C ARG A 423 22.35 -3.20 -16.12
N LEU A 424 22.73 -3.19 -14.84
CA LEU A 424 22.01 -2.43 -13.80
C LEU A 424 22.08 -0.92 -14.03
N CYS A 425 23.24 -0.36 -14.39
CA CYS A 425 23.34 1.05 -14.77
C CYS A 425 22.42 1.38 -15.96
N THR A 426 22.31 0.48 -16.93
CA THR A 426 21.40 0.65 -18.07
C THR A 426 19.94 0.63 -17.63
N LEU A 427 19.56 -0.26 -16.70
CA LEU A 427 18.23 -0.31 -16.11
C LEU A 427 17.90 1.01 -15.39
N PHE A 428 18.79 1.49 -14.52
CA PHE A 428 18.55 2.69 -13.72
C PHE A 428 18.51 3.95 -14.57
N ARG A 429 19.39 4.08 -15.56
CA ARG A 429 19.35 5.19 -16.52
C ARG A 429 18.03 5.23 -17.29
N ARG A 430 17.57 4.08 -17.82
CA ARG A 430 16.29 4.01 -18.52
C ARG A 430 15.10 4.33 -17.61
N ARG A 431 15.20 3.99 -16.32
CA ARG A 431 14.20 4.38 -15.31
C ARG A 431 14.15 5.90 -15.13
N ILE A 432 15.31 6.52 -14.92
CA ILE A 432 15.44 7.98 -14.78
C ILE A 432 14.89 8.67 -16.02
N GLU A 433 15.23 8.21 -17.23
CA GLU A 433 14.73 8.78 -18.49
C GLU A 433 13.20 8.74 -18.64
N GLY A 434 12.53 7.82 -17.94
CA GLY A 434 11.07 7.70 -17.91
C GLY A 434 10.38 8.60 -16.88
N LEU A 435 11.12 9.18 -15.93
CA LEU A 435 10.58 10.11 -14.94
C LEU A 435 10.31 11.49 -15.56
N GLN A 436 9.34 12.21 -15.01
CA GLN A 436 9.18 13.65 -15.30
C GLN A 436 10.31 14.49 -14.68
N VAL A 437 10.75 14.12 -13.48
CA VAL A 437 11.92 14.71 -12.82
C VAL A 437 13.12 13.81 -13.10
N ARG A 438 13.88 14.11 -14.16
CA ARG A 438 14.97 13.24 -14.64
C ARG A 438 16.34 13.91 -14.64
N ASN A 439 16.40 15.22 -14.41
CA ASN A 439 17.66 15.97 -14.31
C ASN A 439 17.55 17.15 -13.33
N ALA A 440 18.70 17.76 -13.03
CA ALA A 440 18.79 18.88 -12.07
C ALA A 440 17.94 20.10 -12.44
N ILE A 441 17.69 20.36 -13.73
CA ILE A 441 16.87 21.50 -14.16
C ILE A 441 15.39 21.23 -13.85
N GLU A 442 14.91 20.03 -14.13
CA GLU A 442 13.53 19.63 -13.83
C GLU A 442 13.32 19.44 -12.33
N GLU A 443 14.36 19.04 -11.60
CA GLU A 443 14.37 18.98 -10.13
C GLU A 443 14.19 20.38 -9.52
N GLU A 444 14.96 21.37 -9.98
CA GLU A 444 14.81 22.77 -9.57
C GLU A 444 13.42 23.32 -9.96
N ALA A 445 12.93 23.01 -11.16
CA ALA A 445 11.59 23.40 -11.59
C ALA A 445 10.49 22.75 -10.74
N ALA A 446 10.64 21.48 -10.35
CA ALA A 446 9.71 20.78 -9.47
C ALA A 446 9.72 21.41 -8.07
N PHE A 447 10.90 21.76 -7.54
CA PHE A 447 11.02 22.48 -6.26
C PHE A 447 10.31 23.83 -6.30
N ASP A 448 10.59 24.64 -7.32
CA ASP A 448 9.93 25.92 -7.56
C ASP A 448 8.40 25.78 -7.66
N MET A 449 7.92 24.73 -8.32
CA MET A 449 6.50 24.44 -8.45
C MET A 449 5.89 24.00 -7.11
N MET A 450 6.61 23.22 -6.30
CA MET A 450 6.17 22.83 -4.96
C MET A 450 6.01 24.04 -4.03
N GLU A 451 6.93 25.01 -4.07
CA GLU A 451 6.83 26.23 -3.25
C GLU A 451 5.67 27.14 -3.66
N LYS A 452 5.36 27.20 -4.96
CA LYS A 452 4.35 28.11 -5.52
C LYS A 452 2.95 27.50 -5.57
N SER A 453 2.83 26.17 -5.55
CA SER A 453 1.56 25.48 -5.69
C SER A 453 0.73 25.53 -4.40
N SER A 454 -0.58 25.68 -4.55
CA SER A 454 -1.54 25.52 -3.46
C SER A 454 -2.22 24.14 -3.45
N ASP A 455 -2.01 23.31 -4.49
CA ASP A 455 -2.51 21.93 -4.52
C ASP A 455 -1.53 21.02 -3.78
N ALA A 456 -1.86 20.71 -2.52
CA ALA A 456 -1.09 19.80 -1.67
C ALA A 456 -0.88 18.41 -2.31
N THR A 457 -1.80 17.96 -3.16
CA THR A 457 -1.71 16.67 -3.84
C THR A 457 -0.65 16.71 -4.93
N LEU A 458 -0.60 17.79 -5.70
CA LEU A 458 0.46 18.01 -6.70
C LEU A 458 1.83 18.08 -6.01
N VAL A 459 1.93 18.80 -4.89
CA VAL A 459 3.16 18.87 -4.09
C VAL A 459 3.60 17.47 -3.64
N ALA A 460 2.67 16.65 -3.15
CA ALA A 460 2.96 15.27 -2.75
C ALA A 460 3.48 14.41 -3.91
N VAL A 461 2.88 14.53 -5.10
CA VAL A 461 3.32 13.81 -6.31
C VAL A 461 4.74 14.20 -6.70
N LEU A 462 5.03 15.51 -6.78
CA LEU A 462 6.35 16.01 -7.19
C LEU A 462 7.43 15.59 -6.20
N ARG A 463 7.10 15.62 -4.92
CA ARG A 463 7.98 15.18 -3.84
C ARG A 463 8.33 13.70 -3.95
N HIS A 464 7.32 12.85 -4.13
CA HIS A 464 7.55 11.42 -4.35
C HIS A 464 8.42 11.18 -5.59
N ALA A 465 8.14 11.87 -6.71
CA ALA A 465 8.94 11.76 -7.93
C ALA A 465 10.41 12.19 -7.72
N GLN A 466 10.64 13.26 -6.94
CA GLN A 466 11.98 13.74 -6.60
C GLN A 466 12.75 12.73 -5.74
N GLN A 467 12.10 12.15 -4.72
CA GLN A 467 12.70 11.14 -3.86
C GLN A 467 13.10 9.89 -4.65
N GLU A 468 12.23 9.41 -5.55
CA GLU A 468 12.56 8.27 -6.42
C GLU A 468 13.69 8.59 -7.40
N TYR A 469 13.71 9.82 -7.95
CA TYR A 469 14.83 10.28 -8.77
C TYR A 469 16.16 10.20 -8.02
N TYR A 470 16.22 10.67 -6.77
CA TYR A 470 17.45 10.59 -5.96
C TYR A 470 17.87 9.15 -5.67
N ALA A 471 16.93 8.26 -5.34
CA ALA A 471 17.23 6.85 -5.10
C ALA A 471 17.83 6.20 -6.36
N LEU A 472 17.22 6.41 -7.53
CA LEU A 472 17.69 5.86 -8.80
C LEU A 472 19.03 6.46 -9.24
N LYS A 473 19.22 7.77 -9.05
CA LYS A 473 20.50 8.45 -9.34
C LYS A 473 21.61 7.91 -8.45
N THR A 474 21.36 7.74 -7.16
CA THR A 474 22.30 7.16 -6.20
C THR A 474 22.66 5.72 -6.59
N ALA A 475 21.67 4.92 -6.98
CA ALA A 475 21.89 3.56 -7.48
C ALA A 475 22.78 3.56 -8.73
N TYR A 476 22.49 4.43 -9.70
CA TYR A 476 23.31 4.59 -10.89
C TYR A 476 24.76 4.97 -10.56
N GLU A 477 24.95 5.95 -9.68
CA GLU A 477 26.28 6.39 -9.27
C GLU A 477 27.06 5.27 -8.56
N ARG A 478 26.44 4.52 -7.65
CA ARG A 478 27.09 3.40 -6.94
C ARG A 478 27.61 2.33 -7.89
N PHE A 479 26.76 1.84 -8.79
CA PHE A 479 27.17 0.79 -9.74
C PHE A 479 28.08 1.33 -10.84
N ASN A 480 28.03 2.62 -11.16
CA ASN A 480 28.94 3.24 -12.12
C ASN A 480 30.33 3.53 -11.50
N HIS A 481 30.40 3.98 -10.25
CA HIS A 481 31.65 4.23 -9.53
C HIS A 481 32.39 2.93 -9.19
N SER A 482 31.66 1.84 -8.96
CA SER A 482 32.22 0.48 -8.86
C SER A 482 33.01 0.03 -10.11
N ASN A 483 32.91 0.76 -11.23
CA ASN A 483 33.61 0.49 -12.48
C ASN A 483 34.86 1.36 -12.72
N PHE A 484 35.21 2.29 -11.81
CA PHE A 484 36.45 3.06 -11.94
C PHE A 484 37.60 2.30 -11.28
N TYR A 485 38.29 1.46 -12.05
CA TYR A 485 39.75 1.33 -12.15
C TYR A 485 40.02 0.25 -13.21
N ASN A 486 39.93 0.64 -14.48
CA ASN A 486 40.58 -0.08 -15.59
C ASN A 486 42.07 0.24 -15.60
#